data_AF-A0A177HRD3-F1
#
_entry.id   AF-A0A177HRD3-F1
#
_cell.length_a   1.000
_cell.length_b   1.000
_cell.length_c   1.000
_cell.angle_alpha   90.00
_cell.angle_beta   90.00
_cell.angle_gamma   90.00
#
_symmetry.space_group_name_H-M   'P 1'
#
loop_
_entity.id
_entity.type
_entity.pdbx_description
1 polymer ?
#
loop_
_entity_poly.entity_id
_entity_poly.type
_entity_poly.pdbx_seq_one_letter_code
_entity_poly.pdbx_strand_id
1 'polypeptide(L)'
;MSIDDAEVALRHIEGFRTPGNSEVPTRGVAHYTSRLSVQAYTGTGGIVNAIEVFRPDSSVSVQYEGIDLFSLPASEVIALLRSRTAIEVEERGSSVTAPDLLLALWRPFAADSVSDAQGYYFQSALIAEPGYYD
;
A
#
# COMPACT_ATOMS: atom_id res chain seq x y z
N MET A 1 13.02 -12.06 -5.37
CA MET A 1 13.18 -12.34 -3.92
C MET A 1 12.21 -13.46 -3.51
N SER A 2 12.60 -14.43 -2.69
CA SER A 2 11.63 -15.43 -2.19
C SER A 2 10.72 -14.81 -1.12
N ILE A 3 9.56 -15.42 -0.85
CA ILE A 3 8.68 -14.94 0.23
C ILE A 3 9.33 -15.10 1.61
N ASP A 4 10.17 -16.12 1.81
CA ASP A 4 10.86 -16.34 3.08
C ASP A 4 11.92 -15.24 3.30
N ASP A 5 12.64 -14.84 2.24
CA ASP A 5 13.57 -13.69 2.30
C ASP A 5 12.82 -12.39 2.58
N ALA A 6 11.64 -12.20 1.96
CA ALA A 6 10.82 -11.02 2.21
C ALA A 6 10.33 -10.96 3.65
N GLU A 7 9.88 -12.08 4.23
CA GLU A 7 9.51 -12.13 5.65
C GLU A 7 10.68 -11.81 6.56
N VAL A 8 11.89 -12.29 6.23
CA VAL A 8 13.10 -11.91 6.97
C VAL A 8 13.34 -10.41 6.85
N ALA A 9 13.25 -9.81 5.66
CA ALA A 9 13.43 -8.38 5.47
C ALA A 9 12.40 -7.55 6.26
N LEU A 10 11.12 -7.93 6.21
CA LEU A 10 10.04 -7.24 6.92
C LEU A 10 10.26 -7.24 8.45
N ARG A 11 10.80 -8.33 9.01
CA ARG A 11 11.12 -8.42 10.46
C ARG A 11 12.24 -7.47 10.90
N HIS A 12 13.08 -7.00 9.98
CA HIS A 12 14.17 -6.07 10.28
C HIS A 12 13.76 -4.60 10.23
N ILE A 13 12.54 -4.29 9.78
CA ILE A 13 12.02 -2.93 9.78
C ILE A 13 11.65 -2.52 11.22
N GLU A 14 12.03 -1.30 11.59
CA GLU A 14 11.79 -0.76 12.93
C GLU A 14 10.29 -0.80 13.30
N GLY A 15 10.01 -1.17 14.56
CA GLY A 15 8.65 -1.27 15.06
C GLY A 15 7.94 -2.57 14.67
N PHE A 16 8.62 -3.54 14.02
CA PHE A 16 8.05 -4.86 13.77
C PHE A 16 7.48 -5.47 15.05
N ARG A 17 6.26 -5.98 14.95
CA ARG A 17 5.53 -6.63 16.04
C ARG A 17 5.35 -8.10 15.73
N THR A 18 5.84 -8.96 16.61
CA THR A 18 5.52 -10.39 16.58
C THR A 18 4.02 -10.59 16.79
N PRO A 19 3.33 -11.40 15.96
CA PRO A 19 1.92 -11.71 16.16
C PRO A 19 1.66 -12.23 17.57
N GLY A 20 0.55 -11.80 18.17
CA GLY A 20 0.13 -12.26 19.50
C GLY A 20 -0.35 -13.71 19.47
N ASN A 21 -0.50 -14.35 20.64
CA ASN A 21 -0.95 -15.75 20.76
C ASN A 21 -2.33 -16.04 20.14
N SER A 22 -3.16 -15.00 19.95
CA SER A 22 -4.49 -15.09 19.35
C SER A 22 -4.50 -14.74 17.86
N GLU A 23 -3.37 -14.32 17.29
CA GLU A 23 -3.26 -13.94 15.89
C GLU A 23 -2.67 -15.11 15.10
N VAL A 24 -3.30 -15.48 13.99
CA VAL A 24 -2.74 -16.46 13.07
C VAL A 24 -1.74 -15.73 12.17
N PRO A 25 -0.44 -16.09 12.21
CA PRO A 25 0.53 -15.51 11.29
C PRO A 25 0.10 -15.78 9.85
N THR A 26 -0.07 -14.72 9.08
CA THR A 26 -0.36 -14.83 7.65
C THR A 26 0.96 -14.69 6.89
N ARG A 27 1.23 -15.64 6.00
CA ARG A 27 2.46 -15.66 5.22
C ARG A 27 2.61 -14.36 4.43
N GLY A 28 3.81 -13.79 4.43
CA GLY A 28 4.11 -12.53 3.75
C GLY A 28 3.56 -11.27 4.41
N VAL A 29 2.87 -11.38 5.55
CA VAL A 29 2.29 -10.22 6.25
C VAL A 29 3.12 -9.88 7.49
N ALA A 30 3.42 -8.59 7.64
CA ALA A 30 4.07 -8.03 8.82
C ALA A 30 3.25 -6.86 9.38
N HIS A 31 3.19 -6.78 10.71
CA HIS A 31 2.52 -5.71 11.43
C HIS A 31 3.53 -4.93 12.27
N TYR A 32 3.25 -3.64 12.46
CA TYR A 32 4.16 -2.75 13.18
C TYR A 32 3.44 -2.05 14.33
N THR A 33 4.20 -1.55 15.31
CA THR A 33 3.68 -0.81 16.47
C THR A 33 2.91 0.46 16.09
N SER A 34 3.21 1.04 14.91
CA SER A 34 2.48 2.16 14.29
C SER A 34 1.12 1.78 13.70
N ARG A 35 0.72 0.52 13.80
CA ARG A 35 -0.40 -0.11 13.07
C ARG A 35 -0.25 -0.15 11.55
N LEU A 36 0.92 0.24 11.02
CA LEU A 36 1.29 -0.11 9.66
C LEU A 36 1.17 -1.63 9.49
N SER A 37 0.69 -2.06 8.33
CA SER A 37 0.81 -3.45 7.90
C SER A 37 1.42 -3.47 6.51
N VAL A 38 2.29 -4.44 6.26
CA VAL A 38 2.91 -4.65 4.95
C VAL A 38 2.68 -6.09 4.54
N GLN A 39 2.27 -6.30 3.30
CA GLN A 39 2.04 -7.61 2.72
C GLN A 39 2.89 -7.79 1.47
N ALA A 40 3.67 -8.86 1.42
CA ALA A 40 4.36 -9.31 0.22
C ALA A 40 3.49 -10.33 -0.52
N TYR A 41 3.32 -10.11 -1.81
CA TYR A 41 2.60 -11.02 -2.72
C TYR A 41 3.61 -11.77 -3.58
N THR A 42 3.32 -13.05 -3.83
CA THR A 42 4.11 -13.88 -4.74
C THR A 42 3.40 -14.08 -6.07
N GLY A 43 4.13 -13.95 -7.17
CA GLY A 43 3.69 -14.33 -8.49
C GLY A 43 4.01 -15.78 -8.83
N THR A 44 4.01 -16.07 -10.13
CA THR A 44 4.38 -17.37 -10.69
C THR A 44 5.80 -17.76 -10.24
N GLY A 45 5.96 -19.00 -9.75
CA GLY A 45 7.25 -19.50 -9.28
C GLY A 45 7.58 -19.17 -7.82
N GLY A 46 6.65 -18.56 -7.06
CA GLY A 46 6.82 -18.32 -5.63
C GLY A 46 7.78 -17.16 -5.29
N ILE A 47 8.05 -16.30 -6.28
CA ILE A 47 8.88 -15.11 -6.15
C ILE A 47 7.96 -13.92 -5.84
N VAL A 48 8.40 -13.07 -4.91
CA VAL A 48 7.69 -11.83 -4.58
C VAL A 48 7.67 -10.92 -5.80
N ASN A 49 6.47 -10.49 -6.19
CA ASN A 49 6.24 -9.63 -7.35
C ASN A 49 5.51 -8.32 -7.00
N ALA A 50 5.00 -8.19 -5.78
CA ALA A 50 4.42 -6.95 -5.28
C ALA A 50 4.50 -6.85 -3.76
N ILE A 51 4.48 -5.62 -3.26
CA ILE A 51 4.38 -5.28 -1.85
C ILE A 51 3.26 -4.27 -1.69
N GLU A 52 2.34 -4.54 -0.77
CA GLU A 52 1.29 -3.60 -0.39
C GLU A 52 1.49 -3.11 1.03
N VAL A 53 1.35 -1.80 1.19
CA VAL A 53 1.41 -1.11 2.47
C VAL A 53 0.00 -0.66 2.81
N PHE A 54 -0.50 -1.06 3.97
CA PHE A 54 -1.78 -0.65 4.50
C PHE A 54 -1.59 0.55 5.42
N ARG A 55 -2.51 1.51 5.31
CA ARG A 55 -2.45 2.79 6.01
C ARG A 55 -2.26 2.60 7.52
N PRO A 56 -1.22 3.22 8.12
CA PRO A 56 -1.00 3.19 9.56
C PRO A 56 -1.95 4.17 10.28
N ASP A 57 -1.87 4.20 11.62
CA ASP A 57 -2.39 5.35 12.37
C ASP A 57 -1.55 6.61 12.06
N SER A 58 -2.08 7.80 12.37
CA SER A 58 -1.60 9.13 11.91
C SER A 58 -0.16 9.55 12.30
N SER A 59 0.63 8.67 12.92
CA SER A 59 2.01 8.93 13.34
C SER A 59 3.08 8.50 12.32
N VAL A 60 2.70 7.83 11.22
CA VAL A 60 3.64 7.35 10.19
C VAL A 60 3.24 7.86 8.82
N SER A 61 4.20 8.50 8.13
CA SER A 61 4.07 8.94 6.74
C SER A 61 4.58 7.85 5.81
N VAL A 62 3.82 7.56 4.76
CA VAL A 62 4.22 6.65 3.67
C VAL A 62 4.33 7.48 2.41
N GLN A 63 5.56 7.59 1.89
CA GLN A 63 5.86 8.49 0.79
C GLN A 63 6.28 7.73 -0.45
N TYR A 64 5.81 8.19 -1.60
CA TYR A 64 6.30 7.77 -2.90
C TYR A 64 6.75 9.00 -3.68
N GLU A 65 8.04 9.06 -4.01
CA GLU A 65 8.66 10.20 -4.72
C GLU A 65 8.25 11.58 -4.15
N GLY A 66 8.24 11.69 -2.82
CA GLY A 66 7.89 12.92 -2.09
C GLY A 66 6.38 13.22 -1.97
N ILE A 67 5.50 12.34 -2.44
CA ILE A 67 4.04 12.43 -2.21
C ILE A 67 3.70 11.59 -0.98
N ASP A 68 3.09 12.20 0.04
CA ASP A 68 2.50 11.45 1.16
C ASP A 68 1.18 10.81 0.71
N LEU A 69 1.16 9.49 0.61
CA LEU A 69 0.05 8.72 0.02
C LEU A 69 -1.15 8.58 0.94
N PHE A 70 -0.97 8.69 2.26
CA PHE A 70 -2.00 8.34 3.26
C PHE A 70 -2.45 9.50 4.14
N SER A 71 -1.70 10.60 4.14
CA SER A 71 -2.06 11.83 4.86
C SER A 71 -2.71 12.88 3.96
N LEU A 72 -2.43 12.86 2.65
CA LEU A 72 -3.10 13.73 1.70
C LEU A 72 -4.46 13.16 1.30
N PRO A 73 -5.48 14.01 1.07
CA PRO A 73 -6.75 13.58 0.49
C PRO A 73 -6.50 12.81 -0.81
N ALA A 74 -7.27 11.75 -1.06
CA ALA A 74 -7.07 10.93 -2.25
C ALA A 74 -7.18 11.74 -3.55
N SER A 75 -8.05 12.77 -3.58
CA SER A 75 -8.18 13.69 -4.72
C SER A 75 -6.90 14.49 -4.98
N GLU A 76 -6.16 14.89 -3.94
CA GLU A 76 -4.89 15.59 -4.08
C GLU A 76 -3.78 14.66 -4.55
N VAL A 77 -3.71 13.43 -4.00
CA VAL A 77 -2.77 12.40 -4.47
C VAL A 77 -3.00 12.10 -5.95
N ILE A 78 -4.26 11.92 -6.36
CA ILE A 78 -4.65 11.72 -7.76
C ILE A 78 -4.18 12.89 -8.65
N ALA A 79 -4.37 14.13 -8.20
CA ALA A 79 -3.93 15.30 -8.95
C ALA A 79 -2.40 15.37 -9.10
N LEU A 80 -1.67 15.04 -8.03
CA LEU A 80 -0.20 15.00 -8.04
C LEU A 80 0.32 13.89 -8.96
N LEU A 81 -0.26 12.69 -8.93
CA LEU A 81 0.13 11.60 -9.83
C LEU A 81 -0.17 11.92 -11.30
N ARG A 82 -1.34 12.49 -11.60
CA ARG A 82 -1.69 12.96 -12.96
C ARG A 82 -0.73 13.98 -13.52
N SER A 83 -0.06 14.76 -12.67
CA SER A 83 0.95 15.72 -13.10
C SER A 83 2.26 15.05 -13.54
N ARG A 84 2.48 13.77 -13.20
CA ARG A 84 3.73 13.02 -13.43
C ARG A 84 3.58 11.93 -14.49
N THR A 85 2.45 11.24 -14.53
CA THR A 85 2.19 10.11 -15.44
C THR A 85 0.71 9.97 -15.76
N ALA A 86 0.39 9.17 -16.76
CA ALA A 86 -0.96 8.68 -16.98
C ALA A 86 -1.40 7.80 -15.80
N ILE A 87 -2.65 7.96 -15.39
CA ILE A 87 -3.27 7.11 -14.38
C ILE A 87 -4.60 6.58 -14.88
N GLU A 88 -4.96 5.43 -14.37
CA GLU A 88 -6.24 4.78 -14.55
C GLU A 88 -7.03 4.92 -13.25
N VAL A 89 -8.30 5.28 -13.36
CA VAL A 89 -9.18 5.45 -12.21
C VAL A 89 -10.39 4.56 -12.42
N GLU A 90 -10.54 3.58 -11.55
CA GLU A 90 -11.56 2.56 -11.63
C GLU A 90 -12.50 2.63 -10.42
N GLU A 91 -13.56 1.84 -10.45
CA GLU A 91 -14.50 1.68 -9.32
C GLU A 91 -15.05 3.01 -8.76
N ARG A 92 -15.28 4.00 -9.64
CA ARG A 92 -15.72 5.36 -9.25
C ARG A 92 -14.71 6.08 -8.34
N GLY A 93 -13.42 5.79 -8.50
CA GLY A 93 -12.34 6.45 -7.80
C GLY A 93 -11.92 5.79 -6.49
N SER A 94 -12.38 4.57 -6.18
CA SER A 94 -11.81 3.77 -5.10
C SER A 94 -10.49 3.12 -5.46
N SER A 95 -10.29 2.77 -6.74
CA SER A 95 -9.06 2.17 -7.24
C SER A 95 -8.37 3.11 -8.23
N VAL A 96 -7.06 3.33 -8.03
CA VAL A 96 -6.24 4.17 -8.89
C VAL A 96 -4.94 3.46 -9.19
N THR A 97 -4.62 3.32 -10.48
CA THR A 97 -3.38 2.70 -10.94
C THR A 97 -2.55 3.71 -11.73
N ALA A 98 -1.25 3.76 -11.48
CA ALA A 98 -0.26 4.48 -12.25
C ALA A 98 0.71 3.46 -12.85
N PRO A 99 0.41 2.89 -14.04
CA PRO A 99 1.14 1.74 -14.58
C PRO A 99 2.63 2.01 -14.79
N ASP A 100 3.00 3.19 -15.28
CA ASP A 100 4.39 3.58 -15.51
C ASP A 100 5.22 3.63 -14.21
N LEU A 101 4.54 3.78 -13.06
CA LEU A 101 5.15 3.83 -11.73
C LEU A 101 5.04 2.51 -10.97
N LEU A 102 4.37 1.51 -11.58
CA LEU A 102 4.03 0.22 -10.98
C LEU A 102 3.32 0.38 -9.62
N LEU A 103 2.49 1.41 -9.52
CA LEU A 103 1.82 1.82 -8.28
C LEU A 103 0.31 1.66 -8.42
N ALA A 104 -0.32 1.00 -7.46
CA ALA A 104 -1.78 1.01 -7.28
C ALA A 104 -2.15 1.54 -5.89
N LEU A 105 -3.26 2.28 -5.81
CA LEU A 105 -3.79 2.90 -4.61
C LEU A 105 -5.24 2.51 -4.46
N TRP A 106 -5.65 2.16 -3.25
CA TRP A 106 -7.03 1.73 -2.99
C TRP A 106 -7.63 2.36 -1.75
N ARG A 107 -8.95 2.60 -1.79
CA ARG A 107 -9.81 2.97 -0.66
C ARG A 107 -11.17 2.27 -0.81
N PRO A 108 -11.89 1.98 0.28
CA PRO A 108 -13.17 1.23 0.22
C PRO A 108 -14.27 1.93 -0.59
N PHE A 109 -14.26 3.25 -0.65
CA PHE A 109 -15.19 4.05 -1.45
C PHE A 109 -14.61 5.46 -1.65
N ALA A 110 -15.10 6.19 -2.65
CA ALA A 110 -14.72 7.59 -2.83
C ALA A 110 -15.60 8.51 -1.97
N ALA A 111 -14.97 9.34 -1.14
CA ALA A 111 -15.62 10.41 -0.39
C ALA A 111 -14.81 11.70 -0.45
N ASP A 112 -15.51 12.84 -0.42
CA ASP A 112 -14.92 14.18 -0.45
C ASP A 112 -14.89 14.85 0.95
N SER A 113 -15.43 14.18 1.97
CA SER A 113 -15.50 14.69 3.34
C SER A 113 -14.54 13.97 4.27
N VAL A 114 -13.78 14.74 5.06
CA VAL A 114 -12.89 14.20 6.11
C VAL A 114 -13.64 13.45 7.22
N SER A 115 -14.96 13.70 7.38
CA SER A 115 -15.81 12.91 8.30
C SER A 115 -15.80 11.43 7.95
N ASP A 116 -15.62 11.11 6.67
CA ASP A 116 -15.59 9.76 6.12
C ASP A 116 -14.14 9.37 5.79
N ALA A 117 -13.29 9.37 6.82
CA ALA A 117 -11.83 9.21 6.67
C ALA A 117 -11.42 7.97 5.86
N GLN A 118 -12.19 6.89 5.91
CA GLN A 118 -11.93 5.67 5.11
C GLN A 118 -12.06 5.93 3.61
N GLY A 119 -12.99 6.77 3.19
CA GLY A 119 -13.17 7.14 1.79
C GLY A 119 -12.46 8.42 1.39
N TYR A 120 -12.03 9.25 2.34
CA TYR A 120 -11.33 10.51 2.07
C TYR A 120 -9.84 10.30 1.75
N TYR A 121 -9.22 9.31 2.38
CA TYR A 121 -7.80 8.95 2.19
C TYR A 121 -7.67 7.59 1.52
N PHE A 122 -6.57 7.34 0.80
CA PHE A 122 -6.20 5.98 0.42
C PHE A 122 -5.91 5.14 1.66
N GLN A 123 -6.29 3.86 1.63
CA GLN A 123 -6.12 2.91 2.73
C GLN A 123 -5.03 1.88 2.44
N SER A 124 -4.64 1.71 1.18
CA SER A 124 -3.46 0.92 0.83
C SER A 124 -2.77 1.46 -0.42
N ALA A 125 -1.49 1.12 -0.53
CA ALA A 125 -0.63 1.40 -1.66
C ALA A 125 0.18 0.15 -2.00
N LEU A 126 0.06 -0.32 -3.24
CA LEU A 126 0.78 -1.46 -3.77
C LEU A 126 1.84 -1.00 -4.75
N ILE A 127 3.05 -1.51 -4.60
CA ILE A 127 4.17 -1.37 -5.52
C ILE A 127 4.46 -2.74 -6.11
N ALA A 128 4.55 -2.84 -7.43
CA ALA A 128 4.81 -4.08 -8.12
C ALA A 128 6.15 -4.09 -8.86
N GLU A 129 6.62 -5.29 -9.22
CA GLU A 129 7.71 -5.48 -10.18
C GLU A 129 7.23 -5.24 -11.63
N PRO A 130 8.13 -4.92 -12.58
CA PRO A 130 7.79 -4.80 -13.99
C PRO A 130 7.09 -6.06 -14.53
N GLY A 131 6.06 -5.87 -15.36
CA GLY A 131 5.26 -6.95 -15.94
C GLY A 131 4.08 -7.41 -15.07
N TYR A 132 3.84 -6.78 -13.92
CA TYR A 132 2.71 -7.09 -13.05
C TYR A 132 1.34 -6.67 -13.64
N TYR A 133 1.31 -5.60 -14.43
CA TYR A 133 0.10 -5.04 -15.05
C TYR A 133 -0.06 -5.41 -16.54
N ASP A 134 0.78 -6.33 -17.04
CA ASP A 134 0.78 -6.79 -18.44
C ASP A 134 -0.26 -7.89 -18.73
#